data_AF-A0A815XWP8-F1
#
_entry.id   AF-A0A815XWP8-F1
#
_cell.length_a   1.000
_cell.length_b   1.000
_cell.length_c   1.000
_cell.angle_alpha   90.00
_cell.angle_beta   90.00
_cell.angle_gamma   90.00
#
_symmetry.space_group_name_H-M   'P 1'
#
loop_
_entity.id
_entity.type
_entity.pdbx_description
1 polymer ?
#
loop_
_entity_poly.entity_id
_entity_poly.type
_entity_poly.pdbx_seq_one_letter_code
_entity_poly.pdbx_strand_id
1 'polypeptide(L)'
;MTTTTNTPRFILVTGAAGRIGSYFTKNANKQKYKLRLMVHPLNPPEEVEPLKSHGEVIEAELEKVETLLKACEGVDTVFHLAGQPDPNARWDSLLKDNIIGTYNIFLAAKKSG
;
A
#
# COMPACT_ATOMS: atom_id res chain seq x y z
N MET A 1 -4.73 -33.99 -13.31
CA MET A 1 -4.71 -32.54 -13.61
C MET A 1 -5.51 -31.84 -12.52
N THR A 2 -4.85 -31.33 -11.48
CA THR A 2 -5.51 -30.54 -10.44
C THR A 2 -5.64 -29.12 -10.95
N THR A 3 -6.85 -28.72 -11.34
CA THR A 3 -7.21 -27.33 -11.58
C THR A 3 -7.09 -26.58 -10.26
N THR A 4 -5.91 -26.01 -9.97
CA THR A 4 -5.80 -24.97 -8.94
C THR A 4 -6.65 -23.81 -9.44
N THR A 5 -7.83 -23.64 -8.85
CA THR A 5 -8.57 -22.38 -8.92
C THR A 5 -7.64 -21.32 -8.34
N ASN A 6 -6.92 -20.61 -9.20
CA ASN A 6 -5.96 -19.60 -8.78
C ASN A 6 -6.75 -18.37 -8.34
N THR A 7 -7.27 -18.41 -7.12
CA THR A 7 -7.94 -17.27 -6.50
C THR A 7 -7.00 -16.06 -6.58
N PRO A 8 -7.47 -14.90 -7.09
CA PRO A 8 -6.63 -13.73 -7.18
C PRO A 8 -6.06 -13.38 -5.80
N ARG A 9 -4.73 -13.21 -5.70
CA ARG A 9 -4.11 -12.78 -4.43
C ARG A 9 -4.53 -11.36 -4.14
N PHE A 10 -4.95 -11.09 -2.90
CA PHE A 10 -5.30 -9.76 -2.46
C PHE A 10 -4.05 -9.04 -1.94
N ILE A 11 -3.63 -7.99 -2.66
CA ILE A 11 -2.37 -7.28 -2.39
C ILE A 11 -2.68 -5.89 -1.85
N LEU A 12 -2.12 -5.55 -0.70
CA LEU A 12 -2.00 -4.16 -0.24
C LEU A 12 -0.80 -3.50 -0.92
N VAL A 13 -1.01 -2.39 -1.62
CA VAL A 13 0.05 -1.55 -2.17
C VAL A 13 0.10 -0.26 -1.36
N THR A 14 1.15 -0.05 -0.57
CA THR A 14 1.36 1.22 0.12
C THR A 14 1.93 2.25 -0.85
N GLY A 15 1.63 3.54 -0.65
CA GLY A 15 2.15 4.59 -1.53
C GLY A 15 1.59 4.49 -2.96
N ALA A 16 0.33 4.03 -3.09
CA ALA A 16 -0.30 3.73 -4.37
C ALA A 16 -0.45 4.96 -5.30
N ALA A 17 -0.53 6.16 -4.73
CA ALA A 17 -0.52 7.42 -5.48
C ALA A 17 0.88 7.88 -5.90
N GLY A 18 1.94 7.29 -5.33
CA GLY A 18 3.32 7.65 -5.62
C GLY A 18 3.76 7.24 -7.04
N ARG A 19 4.95 7.70 -7.43
CA ARG A 19 5.53 7.46 -8.77
C ARG A 19 5.55 5.97 -9.16
N ILE A 20 6.06 5.11 -8.27
CA ILE A 20 6.16 3.67 -8.51
C ILE A 20 4.81 2.98 -8.27
N GLY A 21 4.12 3.33 -7.18
CA GLY A 21 2.84 2.73 -6.81
C GLY A 21 1.75 2.91 -7.87
N SER A 22 1.66 4.11 -8.46
CA SER A 22 0.66 4.39 -9.49
C SER A 22 0.96 3.65 -10.80
N TYR A 23 2.24 3.52 -11.16
CA TYR A 23 2.66 2.72 -12.31
C TYR A 23 2.37 1.24 -12.11
N PHE A 24 2.71 0.67 -10.94
CA PHE A 24 2.39 -0.71 -10.60
C PHE A 24 0.87 -0.96 -10.67
N THR A 25 0.09 -0.09 -10.04
CA THR A 25 -1.38 -0.18 -9.98
C THR A 25 -2.01 -0.20 -11.37
N LYS A 26 -1.52 0.64 -12.29
CA LYS A 26 -2.03 0.73 -13.67
C LYS A 26 -1.73 -0.53 -14.50
N ASN A 27 -0.61 -1.19 -14.23
CA ASN A 27 -0.10 -2.31 -15.02
C ASN A 27 -0.28 -3.69 -14.36
N ALA A 28 -0.82 -3.74 -13.14
CA ALA A 28 -1.05 -4.98 -12.42
C ALA A 28 -2.03 -5.90 -13.18
N ASN A 29 -1.73 -7.20 -13.20
CA ASN A 29 -2.58 -8.19 -13.83
C ASN A 29 -3.88 -8.39 -13.01
N LYS A 30 -4.98 -7.77 -13.47
CA LYS A 30 -6.30 -7.81 -12.82
C LYS A 30 -6.92 -9.21 -12.73
N GLN A 31 -6.45 -10.18 -13.51
CA GLN A 31 -6.90 -11.59 -13.40
C GLN A 31 -6.18 -12.34 -12.27
N LYS A 32 -4.99 -11.88 -11.86
CA LYS A 32 -4.16 -12.52 -10.84
C LYS A 32 -4.20 -11.82 -9.49
N TYR A 33 -4.44 -10.51 -9.49
CA TYR A 33 -4.33 -9.68 -8.29
C TYR A 33 -5.59 -8.84 -8.08
N LYS A 34 -6.16 -8.94 -6.89
CA LYS A 34 -7.08 -7.94 -6.34
C LYS A 34 -6.22 -6.93 -5.59
N LEU A 35 -6.46 -5.63 -5.76
CA LEU A 35 -5.63 -4.60 -5.15
C LEU A 35 -6.39 -3.80 -4.09
N ARG A 36 -5.74 -3.60 -2.94
CA ARG A 36 -6.03 -2.52 -2.00
C ARG A 36 -4.92 -1.48 -2.12
N LEU A 37 -5.30 -0.24 -2.36
CA LEU A 37 -4.43 0.84 -2.77
C LEU A 37 -4.39 1.85 -1.63
N MET A 38 -3.35 1.75 -0.80
CA MET A 38 -3.17 2.67 0.31
C MET A 38 -2.55 3.97 -0.18
N VAL A 39 -3.26 5.08 0.10
CA VAL A 39 -2.84 6.45 -0.18
C VAL A 39 -2.69 7.22 1.12
N HIS A 40 -1.86 8.27 1.10
CA HIS A 40 -1.74 9.17 2.23
C HIS A 40 -2.96 10.12 2.24
N PRO A 41 -3.55 10.47 3.40
CA PRO A 41 -4.70 11.39 3.46
C PRO A 41 -4.44 12.78 2.87
N LEU A 42 -3.17 13.16 2.76
CA LEU A 42 -2.74 14.43 2.14
C LEU A 42 -2.48 14.32 0.63
N ASN A 43 -2.66 13.16 0.01
CA ASN A 43 -2.55 13.06 -1.45
C ASN A 43 -3.66 13.88 -2.11
N PRO A 44 -3.35 14.69 -3.14
CA PRO A 44 -4.35 15.44 -3.88
C PRO A 44 -5.40 14.51 -4.54
N PRO A 45 -6.68 14.91 -4.60
CA PRO A 45 -7.73 14.11 -5.22
C PRO A 45 -7.42 13.68 -6.65
N GLU A 46 -6.77 14.53 -7.45
CA GLU A 46 -6.36 14.23 -8.81
C GLU A 46 -5.36 13.07 -8.92
N GLU A 47 -4.59 12.79 -7.87
CA GLU A 47 -3.70 11.63 -7.80
C GLU A 47 -4.45 10.36 -7.35
N VAL A 48 -5.50 10.52 -6.55
CA VAL A 48 -6.23 9.41 -5.92
C VAL A 48 -7.40 8.91 -6.77
N GLU A 49 -8.20 9.81 -7.37
CA GLU A 49 -9.40 9.46 -8.14
C GLU A 49 -9.12 8.43 -9.26
N PRO A 50 -8.04 8.54 -10.06
CA PRO A 50 -7.76 7.55 -11.11
C PRO A 50 -7.55 6.13 -10.57
N LEU A 51 -7.04 5.99 -9.34
CA LEU A 51 -6.72 4.70 -8.72
C LEU A 51 -7.96 3.87 -8.40
N LYS A 52 -9.12 4.50 -8.17
CA LYS A 52 -10.37 3.80 -7.84
C LYS A 52 -10.83 2.82 -8.94
N SER A 53 -10.39 3.03 -10.18
CA SER A 53 -10.65 2.12 -11.31
C SER A 53 -9.76 0.86 -11.33
N HIS A 54 -8.78 0.78 -10.43
CA HIS A 54 -7.79 -0.29 -10.36
C HIS A 54 -7.86 -1.12 -9.07
N GLY A 55 -8.55 -0.66 -8.03
CA GLY A 55 -8.67 -1.38 -6.77
C GLY A 55 -9.44 -0.60 -5.70
N GLU A 56 -9.53 -1.21 -4.52
CA GLU A 56 -10.10 -0.60 -3.33
C GLU A 56 -9.11 0.43 -2.78
N VAL A 57 -9.47 1.72 -2.78
CA VAL A 57 -8.61 2.76 -2.19
C VAL A 57 -8.86 2.84 -0.69
N ILE A 58 -7.79 2.90 0.11
CA ILE A 58 -7.86 3.15 1.55
C ILE A 58 -6.88 4.27 1.93
N GLU A 59 -7.30 5.15 2.83
CA GLU A 59 -6.43 6.15 3.42
C GLU A 59 -5.77 5.59 4.68
N ALA A 60 -4.44 5.70 4.77
CA ALA A 60 -3.71 5.32 5.96
C ALA A 60 -2.41 6.11 6.10
N GLU A 61 -1.94 6.27 7.34
CA GLU A 61 -0.70 6.95 7.67
C GLU A 61 0.27 5.95 8.29
N LEU A 62 1.53 5.99 7.87
CA LEU A 62 2.54 5.03 8.32
C LEU A 62 2.81 5.08 9.84
N GLU A 63 2.54 6.21 10.48
CA GLU A 63 2.66 6.36 11.94
C GLU A 63 1.45 5.86 12.72
N LYS A 64 0.30 5.72 12.08
CA LYS A 64 -0.96 5.36 12.74
C LYS A 64 -1.24 3.87 12.54
N VAL A 65 -0.68 3.06 13.43
CA VAL A 65 -0.77 1.59 13.38
C VAL A 65 -2.22 1.12 13.23
N GLU A 66 -3.19 1.79 13.83
CA GLU A 66 -4.61 1.46 13.74
C GLU A 66 -5.14 1.55 12.30
N THR A 67 -4.65 2.51 11.52
CA THR A 67 -5.00 2.66 10.10
C THR A 67 -4.34 1.57 9.25
N LEU A 68 -3.12 1.17 9.61
CA LEU A 68 -2.39 0.11 8.92
C LEU A 68 -2.98 -1.27 9.19
N LEU A 69 -3.52 -1.51 10.40
CA LEU A 69 -4.24 -2.75 10.73
C LEU A 69 -5.46 -2.93 9.83
N LYS A 70 -6.25 -1.87 9.62
CA LYS A 70 -7.37 -1.86 8.68
C LYS A 70 -6.89 -2.08 7.24
N ALA A 71 -5.80 -1.45 6.84
CA ALA A 71 -5.23 -1.63 5.51
C ALA A 71 -4.78 -3.09 5.26
N CYS A 72 -4.21 -3.75 6.29
CA CYS A 72 -3.75 -5.14 6.21
C CYS A 72 -4.87 -6.18 6.37
N GLU A 73 -6.10 -5.79 6.68
CA GLU A 73 -7.18 -6.74 6.94
C GLU A 73 -7.51 -7.61 5.71
N GLY A 74 -7.30 -8.93 5.83
CA GLY A 74 -7.64 -9.91 4.79
C GLY A 74 -6.74 -9.89 3.56
N VAL A 75 -5.63 -9.14 3.56
CA VAL A 75 -4.68 -9.12 2.44
C VAL A 75 -3.69 -10.28 2.55
N ASP A 76 -3.34 -10.88 1.41
CA ASP A 76 -2.40 -12.00 1.33
C ASP A 76 -0.94 -11.56 1.24
N THR A 77 -0.71 -10.31 0.83
CA THR A 77 0.62 -9.77 0.54
C THR A 77 0.62 -8.26 0.70
N VAL A 78 1.68 -7.74 1.31
CA VAL A 78 1.94 -6.29 1.35
C VAL A 78 3.08 -5.97 0.40
N PHE A 79 2.82 -5.11 -0.57
CA PHE A 79 3.83 -4.47 -1.40
C PHE A 79 4.07 -3.05 -0.87
N HIS A 80 5.10 -2.89 -0.04
CA HIS A 80 5.41 -1.63 0.63
C HIS A 80 6.25 -0.72 -0.29
N LEU A 81 5.62 0.31 -0.85
CA LEU A 81 6.26 1.31 -1.72
C LEU A 81 6.17 2.74 -1.16
N ALA A 82 5.45 2.94 -0.06
CA ALA A 82 5.39 4.22 0.64
C ALA A 82 6.74 4.52 1.33
N GLY A 83 7.15 5.78 1.23
CA GLY A 83 8.33 6.33 1.89
C GLY A 83 8.61 7.75 1.42
N GLN A 84 9.47 8.45 2.15
CA GLN A 84 10.07 9.72 1.79
C GLN A 84 11.22 9.48 0.79
N PRO A 85 11.07 9.84 -0.49
CA PRO A 85 12.07 9.54 -1.51
C PRO A 85 13.09 10.66 -1.72
N ASP A 86 12.90 11.85 -1.12
CA ASP A 86 13.79 13.00 -1.36
C ASP A 86 15.20 12.72 -0.77
N PRO A 87 16.26 12.74 -1.60
CA PRO A 87 17.63 12.53 -1.14
C PRO A 87 18.12 13.61 -0.16
N ASN A 88 17.44 14.76 -0.09
CA ASN A 88 17.77 15.86 0.82
C ASN A 88 16.82 15.95 2.02
N ALA A 89 15.97 14.93 2.23
CA ALA A 89 15.02 14.92 3.34
C ALA A 89 15.73 15.03 4.70
N ARG A 90 15.07 15.72 5.64
CA ARG A 90 15.53 15.81 7.03
C ARG A 90 15.42 14.44 7.71
N TRP A 91 16.35 14.17 8.63
CA TRP A 91 16.38 12.94 9.42
C TRP A 91 15.03 12.62 10.06
N ASP A 92 14.32 13.60 10.62
CA ASP A 92 13.05 13.36 11.31
C ASP A 92 11.97 12.79 10.36
N SER A 93 11.91 13.24 9.10
CA SER A 93 11.00 12.68 8.10
C SER A 93 11.46 11.29 7.65
N LEU A 94 12.76 11.07 7.45
CA LEU A 94 13.29 9.75 7.10
C LEU A 94 13.05 8.71 8.21
N LEU A 95 13.29 9.09 9.46
CA LEU A 95 13.05 8.24 10.62
C LEU A 95 11.57 7.89 10.74
N LYS A 96 10.70 8.89 10.61
CA LYS A 96 9.25 8.75 10.68
C LYS A 96 8.69 7.86 9.55
N ASP A 97 8.96 8.22 8.30
CA ASP A 97 8.31 7.61 7.13
C ASP A 97 8.99 6.29 6.73
N ASN A 98 10.32 6.25 6.72
CA ASN A 98 11.06 5.12 6.12
C ASN A 98 11.46 4.06 7.15
N ILE A 99 11.65 4.43 8.42
CA ILE A 99 12.11 3.50 9.46
C ILE A 99 10.93 3.07 10.35
N ILE A 100 10.34 4.02 11.08
CA ILE A 100 9.20 3.76 11.97
C ILE A 100 7.99 3.29 11.16
N GLY A 101 7.70 3.97 10.06
CA GLY A 101 6.61 3.60 9.15
C GLY A 101 6.72 2.18 8.61
N THR A 102 7.91 1.79 8.17
CA THR A 102 8.18 0.42 7.69
C THR A 102 8.03 -0.61 8.81
N TYR A 103 8.53 -0.31 10.03
CA TYR A 103 8.31 -1.16 11.19
C TYR A 103 6.81 -1.34 11.50
N ASN A 104 6.04 -0.26 11.43
CA ASN A 104 4.59 -0.29 11.69
C ASN A 104 3.83 -1.12 10.65
N ILE A 105 4.26 -1.09 9.38
CA ILE A 105 3.71 -1.99 8.34
C ILE A 105 4.01 -3.46 8.67
N PHE A 106 5.23 -3.79 9.09
CA PHE A 106 5.54 -5.16 9.52
C PHE A 106 4.70 -5.58 10.73
N LEU A 107 4.52 -4.69 11.70
CA LEU A 107 3.70 -4.93 12.88
C LEU A 107 2.23 -5.17 12.51
N ALA A 108 1.68 -4.36 11.60
CA ALA A 108 0.31 -4.49 11.12
C ALA A 108 0.12 -5.79 10.34
N ALA A 109 1.02 -6.11 9.41
CA ALA A 109 0.99 -7.36 8.65
C ALA A 109 1.03 -8.58 9.59
N LYS A 110 1.94 -8.61 10.56
CA LYS A 110 2.05 -9.68 11.57
C LYS A 110 0.79 -9.84 12.42
N LYS A 111 0.08 -8.76 12.71
CA LYS A 111 -1.16 -8.79 13.51
C LYS A 111 -2.37 -9.24 12.69
N SER A 112 -2.34 -9.07 11.38
CA SER A 112 -3.45 -9.39 10.48
C SER A 112 -3.35 -10.77 9.81
N GLY A 113 -2.24 -11.51 10.00
CA GLY A 113 -2.04 -12.86 9.47
C GLY A 113 -0.57 -13.18 9.22
#